data_AF-A0A812TSZ4-F1
#
_entry.id   AF-A0A812TSZ4-F1
#
_cell.length_a   1.000
_cell.length_b   1.000
_cell.length_c   1.000
_cell.angle_alpha   90.00
_cell.angle_beta   90.00
_cell.angle_gamma   90.00
#
_symmetry.space_group_name_H-M   'P 1'
#
loop_
_entity.id
_entity.type
_entity.pdbx_description
1 polymer ?
#
loop_
_entity_poly.entity_id
_entity_poly.type
_entity_poly.pdbx_seq_one_letter_code
_entity_poly.pdbx_strand_id
1 'polypeptide(L)'
;MGEEARAMRAKRPAPDLPADAATRYAITFGEAAVLHIGGEEVGARASAGFSVAELQELAEQLSAQGVVTEMVSLSDALPKKMRKGNEAATLVIRNGAAVLLQQEEAAAHLLREQQGLRYDSKYWDGRRGKTLTKRALEVKGLQGVIDEHPIRISSPRARHNLVFGEEAATPTEVHSSLDGSDHSITVRAFRDLPHLADFRAALPARPGKFDRERLRLGEKARGLFAEGNHCPLDDRRLLDARLNKQTGSGRGAIADGAQ
;
A
#
# COMPACT_ATOMS: atom_id res chain seq x y z
N MET A 1 16.60 -38.55 -15.05
CA MET A 1 15.63 -37.43 -15.12
C MET A 1 16.19 -36.20 -14.42
N GLY A 2 17.38 -35.77 -14.87
CA GLY A 2 18.16 -34.69 -14.28
C GLY A 2 18.66 -33.78 -15.40
N GLU A 3 18.93 -32.53 -15.05
CA GLU A 3 19.47 -31.43 -15.88
C GLU A 3 18.49 -30.65 -16.78
N GLU A 4 17.55 -31.26 -17.49
CA GLU A 4 16.69 -30.48 -18.42
C GLU A 4 15.67 -29.55 -17.73
N ALA A 5 15.18 -29.88 -16.53
CA ALA A 5 14.27 -29.02 -15.78
C ALA A 5 14.95 -27.78 -15.14
N ARG A 6 16.30 -27.72 -15.15
CA ARG A 6 17.07 -26.60 -14.58
C ARG A 6 17.39 -25.49 -15.60
N ALA A 7 17.24 -25.76 -16.90
CA ALA A 7 17.58 -24.82 -17.97
C ALA A 7 16.44 -23.86 -18.39
N MET A 8 15.18 -24.10 -17.98
CA MET A 8 14.05 -23.25 -18.38
C MET A 8 13.69 -22.12 -17.41
N ARG A 9 14.49 -21.90 -16.35
CA ARG A 9 14.32 -20.72 -15.48
C ARG A 9 15.24 -19.58 -15.90
N ALA A 10 15.33 -19.33 -17.21
CA ALA A 10 15.86 -18.07 -17.71
C ALA A 10 15.06 -16.94 -17.02
N LYS A 11 15.76 -16.11 -16.25
CA LYS A 11 15.20 -14.89 -15.64
C LYS A 11 14.52 -14.12 -16.77
N ARG A 12 13.18 -14.15 -16.79
CA ARG A 12 12.41 -13.20 -17.60
C ARG A 12 12.95 -11.83 -17.25
N PRO A 13 13.50 -11.04 -18.21
CA PRO A 13 13.88 -9.68 -17.91
C PRO A 13 12.65 -9.00 -17.33
N ALA A 14 12.81 -8.33 -16.19
CA ALA A 14 11.73 -7.52 -15.64
C ALA A 14 11.31 -6.54 -16.75
N PRO A 15 10.01 -6.37 -17.02
CA PRO A 15 9.57 -5.43 -18.03
C PRO A 15 10.20 -4.07 -17.73
N ASP A 16 10.74 -3.41 -18.76
CA ASP A 16 11.23 -2.04 -18.66
C ASP A 16 10.06 -1.18 -18.20
N LEU A 17 10.06 -0.84 -16.90
CA LEU A 17 9.10 0.10 -16.35
C LEU A 17 9.39 1.46 -16.98
N PRO A 18 8.38 2.16 -17.51
CA PRO A 18 8.59 3.49 -18.09
C PRO A 18 9.27 4.43 -17.09
N ALA A 19 10.03 5.40 -17.60
CA ALA A 19 10.85 6.34 -16.82
C ALA A 19 10.04 7.28 -15.89
N ASP A 20 8.71 7.22 -15.97
CA ASP A 20 7.80 7.56 -14.87
C ASP A 20 7.87 6.43 -13.85
N ALA A 21 8.73 6.59 -12.84
CA ALA A 21 8.69 5.72 -11.68
C ALA A 21 7.28 5.85 -11.06
N ALA A 22 6.44 4.84 -11.32
CA ALA A 22 5.00 4.86 -11.13
C ALA A 22 4.61 5.14 -9.67
N THR A 23 4.05 6.33 -9.42
CA THR A 23 3.47 6.72 -8.13
C THR A 23 2.57 5.63 -7.60
N ARG A 24 2.73 5.28 -6.32
CA ARG A 24 1.97 4.19 -5.70
C ARG A 24 0.93 4.74 -4.74
N TYR A 25 -0.29 4.28 -4.95
CA TYR A 25 -1.44 4.50 -4.07
C TYR A 25 -1.85 3.15 -3.46
N ALA A 26 -2.20 3.17 -2.18
CA ALA A 26 -2.84 2.07 -1.50
C ALA A 26 -4.01 2.61 -0.70
N ILE A 27 -5.17 1.96 -0.81
CA ILE A 27 -6.34 2.26 0.00
C ILE A 27 -6.54 1.08 0.94
N THR A 28 -6.54 1.35 2.24
CA THR A 28 -6.77 0.34 3.28
C THR A 28 -8.15 0.56 3.85
N PHE A 29 -8.97 -0.49 3.90
CA PHE A 29 -10.25 -0.45 4.61
C PHE A 29 -10.09 -1.13 5.97
N GLY A 30 -10.60 -0.50 7.02
CA GLY A 30 -10.51 -0.98 8.40
C GLY A 30 -11.64 -0.45 9.26
N GLU A 31 -11.82 -1.04 10.44
CA GLU A 31 -12.90 -0.66 11.36
C GLU A 31 -12.63 0.68 12.05
N ALA A 32 -11.37 1.07 12.08
CA ALA A 32 -10.91 2.39 12.49
C ALA A 32 -9.84 2.91 11.53
N ALA A 33 -9.73 4.23 11.44
CA ALA A 33 -8.68 4.94 10.73
C ALA A 33 -8.04 5.97 11.67
N VAL A 34 -6.73 6.19 11.55
CA VAL A 34 -5.99 7.13 12.39
C VAL A 34 -5.70 8.40 11.60
N LEU A 35 -6.18 9.54 12.12
CA LEU A 35 -5.81 10.85 11.61
C LEU A 35 -4.33 11.07 11.89
N HIS A 36 -3.53 11.16 10.82
CA HIS A 36 -2.10 11.39 10.99
C HIS A 36 -1.83 12.76 11.64
N ILE A 37 -2.66 13.77 11.38
CA ILE A 37 -2.64 15.04 12.11
C ILE A 37 -3.56 14.90 13.33
N GLY A 38 -3.08 15.27 14.52
CA GLY A 38 -3.79 15.09 15.80
C GLY A 38 -3.68 13.69 16.42
N GLY A 39 -3.52 12.64 15.61
CA GLY A 39 -3.37 11.27 16.12
C GLY A 39 -4.66 10.64 16.64
N GLU A 40 -5.81 11.23 16.30
CA GLU A 40 -7.13 10.75 16.70
C GLU A 40 -7.55 9.52 15.89
N GLU A 41 -8.18 8.54 16.54
CA GLU A 41 -8.74 7.35 15.90
C GLU A 41 -10.22 7.60 15.61
N VAL A 42 -10.62 7.42 14.35
CA VAL A 42 -12.01 7.52 13.90
C VAL A 42 -12.54 6.11 13.65
N GLY A 43 -13.66 5.76 14.26
CA GLY A 43 -14.26 4.43 14.18
C GLY A 43 -14.09 3.62 15.46
N ALA A 44 -14.36 2.33 15.38
CA ALA A 44 -14.29 1.43 16.53
C ALA A 44 -13.73 0.08 16.10
N ARG A 45 -12.72 -0.40 16.80
CA ARG A 45 -12.08 -1.69 16.51
C ARG A 45 -13.07 -2.83 16.70
N ALA A 46 -13.16 -3.72 15.72
CA ALA A 46 -13.88 -4.98 15.90
C ALA A 46 -13.13 -5.90 16.87
N SER A 47 -13.86 -6.79 17.53
CA SER A 47 -13.29 -7.83 18.38
C SER A 47 -12.55 -8.92 17.58
N ALA A 48 -12.87 -9.07 16.29
CA ALA A 48 -12.23 -10.01 15.39
C ALA A 48 -12.41 -9.60 13.90
N GLY A 49 -11.38 -9.86 13.09
CA GLY A 49 -11.41 -9.72 11.64
C GLY A 49 -11.75 -11.04 10.93
N PHE A 50 -11.31 -11.19 9.67
CA PHE A 50 -11.39 -12.46 8.94
C PHE A 50 -10.43 -13.50 9.52
N SER A 51 -10.94 -14.69 9.78
CA SER A 51 -10.15 -15.87 10.10
C SER A 51 -9.49 -16.46 8.84
N VAL A 52 -8.46 -17.28 9.01
CA VAL A 52 -7.80 -17.98 7.89
C VAL A 52 -8.79 -18.88 7.14
N ALA A 53 -9.70 -19.56 7.86
CA ALA A 53 -10.74 -20.39 7.24
C ALA A 53 -11.68 -19.57 6.35
N GLU A 54 -12.16 -18.41 6.83
CA GLU A 54 -13.00 -17.52 6.02
C GLU A 54 -12.27 -17.01 4.77
N LEU A 55 -10.97 -16.69 4.89
CA LEU A 55 -10.17 -16.29 3.73
C LEU A 55 -9.99 -17.43 2.72
N GLN A 56 -9.85 -18.67 3.18
CA GLN A 56 -9.77 -19.85 2.32
C GLN A 56 -11.09 -20.08 1.57
N GLU A 57 -12.22 -20.05 2.28
CA GLU A 57 -13.55 -20.17 1.68
C GLU A 57 -13.79 -19.09 0.60
N LEU A 58 -13.38 -17.84 0.87
CA LEU A 58 -13.45 -16.75 -0.10
C LEU A 58 -12.58 -17.02 -1.33
N ALA A 59 -11.35 -17.51 -1.13
CA ALA A 59 -10.44 -17.84 -2.23
C ALA A 59 -11.00 -18.95 -3.13
N GLU A 60 -11.61 -19.99 -2.53
CA GLU A 60 -12.25 -21.09 -3.25
C GLU A 60 -13.46 -20.62 -4.05
N GLN A 61 -14.34 -19.81 -3.45
CA GLN A 61 -15.51 -19.23 -4.13
C GLN A 61 -15.12 -18.35 -5.31
N LEU A 62 -14.04 -17.57 -5.16
CA LEU A 62 -13.48 -16.73 -6.21
C LEU A 62 -12.85 -17.53 -7.34
N SER A 63 -12.09 -18.56 -6.98
CA SER A 63 -11.45 -19.45 -7.95
C SER A 63 -12.50 -20.21 -8.78
N ALA A 64 -13.62 -20.62 -8.17
CA ALA A 64 -14.75 -21.23 -8.87
C ALA A 64 -15.40 -20.30 -9.92
N GLN A 65 -15.20 -18.98 -9.79
CA GLN A 65 -15.66 -17.96 -10.74
C GLN A 65 -14.56 -17.55 -11.73
N GLY A 66 -13.41 -18.22 -11.73
CA GLY A 66 -12.28 -17.89 -12.60
C GLY A 66 -11.46 -16.68 -12.15
N VAL A 67 -11.67 -16.19 -10.92
CA VAL A 67 -10.89 -15.07 -10.37
C VAL A 67 -9.56 -15.58 -9.83
N VAL A 68 -8.47 -14.89 -10.18
CA VAL A 68 -7.12 -15.24 -9.73
C VAL A 68 -6.88 -14.76 -8.31
N THR A 69 -6.71 -15.70 -7.39
CA THR A 69 -6.41 -15.43 -5.98
C THR A 69 -5.08 -16.06 -5.54
N GLU A 70 -4.42 -15.44 -4.57
CA GLU A 70 -3.20 -15.95 -3.93
C GLU A 70 -3.33 -15.85 -2.41
N MET A 71 -3.13 -16.96 -1.71
CA MET A 71 -3.10 -17.00 -0.25
C MET A 71 -1.66 -16.95 0.25
N VAL A 72 -1.34 -15.96 1.08
CA VAL A 72 -0.02 -15.79 1.69
C VAL A 72 -0.13 -16.05 3.19
N SER A 73 0.42 -17.18 3.64
CA SER A 73 0.51 -17.51 5.06
C SER A 73 1.55 -16.61 5.74
N LEU A 74 1.12 -15.82 6.71
CA LEU A 74 2.02 -14.98 7.52
C LEU A 74 2.65 -15.78 8.66
N SER A 75 1.97 -16.84 9.11
CA SER A 75 2.46 -17.73 10.18
C SER A 75 3.71 -18.52 9.78
N ASP A 76 4.01 -18.65 8.50
CA ASP A 76 5.23 -19.31 8.05
C ASP A 76 6.50 -18.55 8.42
N ALA A 77 6.40 -17.23 8.61
CA ALA A 77 7.49 -16.40 9.13
C ALA A 77 7.72 -16.61 10.65
N LEU A 78 6.80 -17.27 11.36
CA LEU A 78 6.93 -17.54 12.79
C LEU A 78 7.71 -18.85 13.04
N PRO A 79 8.48 -18.93 14.16
CA PRO A 79 9.05 -20.18 14.63
C PRO A 79 7.99 -21.28 14.79
N LYS A 80 8.31 -22.53 14.42
CA LYS A 80 7.34 -23.66 14.41
C LYS A 80 6.50 -23.77 15.69
N LYS A 81 7.12 -23.58 16.86
CA LYS A 81 6.44 -23.64 18.18
C LYS A 81 5.39 -22.54 18.41
N MET A 82 5.47 -21.43 17.67
CA MET A 82 4.55 -20.29 17.78
C MET A 82 3.43 -20.32 16.74
N ARG A 83 3.49 -21.20 15.73
CA ARG A 83 2.50 -21.23 14.65
C ARG A 83 1.12 -21.63 15.15
N LYS A 84 1.05 -22.61 16.06
CA LYS A 84 -0.21 -23.08 16.64
C LYS A 84 -0.85 -21.94 17.45
N GLY A 85 -2.06 -21.53 17.07
CA GLY A 85 -2.81 -20.47 17.73
C GLY A 85 -2.45 -19.04 17.30
N ASN A 86 -1.50 -18.87 16.37
CA ASN A 86 -1.16 -17.57 15.77
C ASN A 86 -1.26 -17.66 14.24
N GLU A 87 -2.38 -18.21 13.78
CA GLU A 87 -2.69 -18.34 12.36
C GLU A 87 -3.06 -16.97 11.78
N ALA A 88 -2.37 -16.58 10.72
CA ALA A 88 -2.63 -15.34 10.01
C ALA A 88 -2.29 -15.53 8.53
N ALA A 89 -3.12 -14.96 7.67
CA ALA A 89 -2.94 -15.03 6.24
C ALA A 89 -3.39 -13.73 5.56
N THR A 90 -2.89 -13.49 4.36
CA THR A 90 -3.36 -12.45 3.45
C THR A 90 -3.93 -13.11 2.21
N LEU A 91 -5.16 -12.77 1.86
CA LEU A 91 -5.75 -13.13 0.57
C LEU A 91 -5.50 -11.99 -0.42
N VAL A 92 -4.81 -12.29 -1.51
CA VAL A 92 -4.58 -11.37 -2.63
C VAL A 92 -5.54 -11.71 -3.75
N ILE A 93 -6.44 -10.79 -4.08
CA ILE A 93 -7.34 -10.90 -5.23
C ILE A 93 -6.76 -10.07 -6.37
N ARG A 94 -6.25 -10.72 -7.41
CA ARG A 94 -5.70 -10.01 -8.57
C ARG A 94 -6.84 -9.37 -9.35
N ASN A 95 -6.62 -8.13 -9.80
CA ASN A 95 -7.66 -7.30 -10.42
C ASN A 95 -8.93 -7.14 -9.54
N GLY A 96 -8.78 -7.18 -8.21
CA GLY A 96 -9.91 -7.21 -7.27
C GLY A 96 -10.87 -6.03 -7.41
N ALA A 97 -10.40 -4.85 -7.80
CA ALA A 97 -11.29 -3.69 -8.04
C ALA A 97 -12.26 -3.92 -9.20
N ALA A 98 -11.78 -4.48 -10.31
CA ALA A 98 -12.65 -4.80 -11.43
C ALA A 98 -13.63 -5.92 -11.08
N VAL A 99 -13.19 -6.91 -10.30
CA VAL A 99 -14.05 -8.00 -9.83
C VAL A 99 -15.15 -7.49 -8.89
N LEU A 100 -14.80 -6.65 -7.92
CA LEU A 100 -15.76 -6.10 -6.93
C LEU A 100 -16.78 -5.17 -7.58
N LEU A 101 -16.34 -4.31 -8.50
CA LEU A 101 -17.19 -3.33 -9.16
C LEU A 101 -17.84 -3.81 -10.46
N GLN A 102 -17.46 -5.00 -10.95
CA GLN A 102 -17.83 -5.50 -12.28
C GLN A 102 -17.52 -4.49 -13.40
N GLN A 103 -16.35 -3.84 -13.30
CA GLN A 103 -15.91 -2.78 -14.21
C GLN A 103 -14.42 -2.94 -14.51
N GLU A 104 -14.06 -3.22 -15.77
CA GLU A 104 -12.66 -3.46 -16.17
C GLU A 104 -11.73 -2.29 -15.80
N GLU A 105 -12.19 -1.06 -15.97
CA GLU A 105 -11.43 0.18 -15.70
C GLU A 105 -11.53 0.68 -14.25
N ALA A 106 -12.11 -0.11 -13.33
CA ALA A 106 -12.31 0.28 -11.92
C ALA A 106 -11.02 0.79 -11.24
N ALA A 107 -9.91 0.08 -11.44
CA ALA A 107 -8.63 0.46 -10.87
C ALA A 107 -8.12 1.80 -11.44
N ALA A 108 -8.33 2.07 -12.73
CA ALA A 108 -7.94 3.32 -13.36
C ALA A 108 -8.81 4.49 -12.89
N HIS A 109 -10.10 4.26 -12.65
CA HIS A 109 -11.02 5.24 -12.07
C HIS A 109 -10.61 5.63 -10.64
N LEU A 110 -10.38 4.63 -9.79
CA LEU A 110 -9.88 4.84 -8.42
C LEU A 110 -8.55 5.58 -8.44
N LEU A 111 -7.60 5.19 -9.30
CA LEU A 111 -6.30 5.85 -9.39
C LEU A 111 -6.43 7.33 -9.77
N ARG A 112 -7.21 7.65 -10.81
CA ARG A 112 -7.44 9.05 -11.24
C ARG A 112 -8.08 9.88 -10.14
N GLU A 113 -9.06 9.32 -9.42
CA GLU A 113 -9.69 9.98 -8.28
C GLU A 113 -8.66 10.27 -7.18
N GLN A 114 -7.86 9.27 -6.78
CA GLN A 114 -6.82 9.44 -5.74
C GLN A 114 -5.71 10.42 -6.15
N GLN A 115 -5.35 10.49 -7.44
CA GLN A 115 -4.38 11.46 -7.96
C GLN A 115 -4.86 12.91 -7.82
N GLY A 116 -6.16 13.16 -7.82
CA GLY A 116 -6.74 14.48 -7.62
C GLY A 116 -6.74 14.97 -6.16
N LEU A 117 -6.34 14.11 -5.21
CA LEU A 117 -6.44 14.41 -3.77
C LEU A 117 -5.14 15.00 -3.22
N ARG A 118 -5.32 15.93 -2.28
CA ARG A 118 -4.24 16.46 -1.45
C ARG A 118 -4.13 15.62 -0.18
N TYR A 119 -3.05 14.85 -0.08
CA TYR A 119 -2.75 14.04 1.11
C TYR A 119 -1.97 14.82 2.16
N ASP A 120 -2.07 14.36 3.41
CA ASP A 120 -1.35 14.92 4.54
C ASP A 120 0.15 14.62 4.46
N SER A 121 0.91 15.70 4.34
CA SER A 121 2.37 15.76 4.43
C SER A 121 2.86 16.01 5.86
N LYS A 122 1.97 16.07 6.86
CA LYS A 122 2.31 16.27 8.27
C LYS A 122 1.80 15.07 9.10
N TYR A 123 2.36 14.86 10.28
CA TYR A 123 1.91 13.86 11.25
C TYR A 123 2.12 14.32 12.70
N TRP A 124 1.33 13.82 13.64
CA TRP A 124 1.46 14.07 15.07
C TRP A 124 2.51 13.15 15.69
N ASP A 125 3.51 13.73 16.35
CA ASP A 125 4.47 12.99 17.17
C ASP A 125 4.04 13.06 18.63
N GLY A 126 3.30 12.04 19.10
CA GLY A 126 2.81 11.96 20.46
C GLY A 126 3.91 11.93 21.53
N ARG A 127 5.15 11.57 21.19
CA ARG A 127 6.28 11.62 22.13
C ARG A 127 6.79 13.04 22.32
N ARG A 128 6.73 13.85 21.27
CA ARG A 128 7.20 15.25 21.27
C ARG A 128 6.07 16.26 21.50
N GLY A 129 4.82 15.80 21.51
CA GLY A 129 3.64 16.65 21.65
C GLY A 129 3.54 17.71 20.55
N LYS A 130 3.93 17.38 19.31
CA LYS A 130 3.89 18.34 18.20
C LYS A 130 3.67 17.69 16.83
N THR A 131 3.12 18.46 15.91
CA THR A 131 2.97 18.10 14.49
C THR A 131 4.30 18.31 13.75
N LEU A 132 4.73 17.29 13.01
CA LEU A 132 5.96 17.27 12.22
C LEU A 132 5.65 17.09 10.73
N THR A 133 6.48 17.67 9.86
CA THR A 133 6.44 17.34 8.43
C THR A 133 6.94 15.92 8.21
N LYS A 134 6.21 15.15 7.41
CA LYS A 134 6.64 13.88 6.82
C LYS A 134 7.74 14.15 5.80
N ARG A 135 8.95 14.45 6.30
CA ARG A 135 10.13 14.57 5.43
C ARG A 135 10.56 13.16 5.04
N ALA A 136 10.84 12.94 3.77
CA ALA A 136 11.60 11.77 3.36
C ALA A 136 12.97 11.85 4.05
N LEU A 137 13.16 11.08 5.11
CA LEU A 137 14.49 10.91 5.70
C LEU A 137 15.31 10.15 4.65
N GLU A 138 16.24 10.86 4.04
CA GLU A 138 17.35 10.23 3.32
C GLU A 138 18.17 9.46 4.36
N VAL A 139 17.77 8.21 4.63
CA VAL A 139 18.58 7.31 5.45
C VAL A 139 19.80 6.97 4.60
N LYS A 140 20.91 7.66 4.87
CA LYS A 140 22.22 7.27 4.34
C LYS A 140 22.58 5.89 4.90
N GLY A 141 22.31 4.85 4.11
CA GLY A 141 23.00 3.57 4.15
C GLY A 141 23.03 2.83 5.50
N LEU A 142 21.87 2.51 6.07
CA LEU A 142 21.78 1.44 7.06
C LEU A 142 21.96 0.10 6.35
N GLN A 143 23.21 -0.36 6.30
CA GLN A 143 23.58 -1.68 5.78
C GLN A 143 23.38 -2.69 6.91
N GLY A 144 22.26 -3.41 6.88
CA GLY A 144 22.03 -4.56 7.76
C GLY A 144 22.46 -5.87 7.08
N VAL A 145 22.96 -6.80 7.87
CA VAL A 145 23.18 -8.20 7.46
C VAL A 145 22.22 -9.05 8.28
N ILE A 146 21.36 -9.81 7.61
CA ILE A 146 20.65 -10.94 8.21
C ILE A 146 21.14 -12.16 7.43
N ASP A 147 21.73 -13.14 8.11
CA ASP A 147 22.19 -14.41 7.55
C ASP A 147 23.07 -14.24 6.29
N GLU A 148 24.14 -13.44 6.40
CA GLU A 148 25.14 -13.18 5.33
C GLU A 148 24.61 -12.51 4.05
N HIS A 149 23.31 -12.20 3.98
CA HIS A 149 22.74 -11.46 2.87
C HIS A 149 22.63 -9.97 3.20
N PRO A 150 23.32 -9.08 2.45
CA PRO A 150 23.18 -7.65 2.65
C PRO A 150 21.76 -7.22 2.28
N ILE A 151 20.95 -6.89 3.28
CA ILE A 151 19.64 -6.29 3.06
C ILE A 151 19.87 -4.81 2.85
N ARG A 152 19.60 -4.34 1.62
CA ARG A 152 19.40 -2.91 1.38
C ARG A 152 18.03 -2.56 1.94
N ILE A 153 17.99 -2.05 3.17
CA ILE A 153 16.81 -1.38 3.69
C ILE A 153 16.70 -0.08 2.89
N SER A 154 15.83 -0.07 1.87
CA SER A 154 15.45 1.18 1.23
C SER A 154 14.90 2.09 2.31
N SER A 155 15.41 3.31 2.41
CA SER A 155 14.98 4.33 3.36
C SER A 155 13.45 4.31 3.46
N PRO A 156 12.86 4.27 4.67
CA PRO A 156 11.42 4.40 4.81
C PRO A 156 11.01 5.76 4.22
N ARG A 157 10.45 5.71 3.01
CA ARG A 157 9.90 6.90 2.35
C ARG A 157 8.70 7.37 3.17
N ALA A 158 8.64 8.67 3.40
CA ALA A 158 7.53 9.24 4.13
C ALA A 158 6.25 9.07 3.30
N ARG A 159 5.21 8.47 3.91
CA ARG A 159 3.94 8.18 3.24
C ARG A 159 2.95 9.28 3.56
N HIS A 160 2.46 9.97 2.54
CA HIS A 160 1.35 10.88 2.72
C HIS A 160 0.07 10.06 2.96
N ASN A 161 -0.79 10.51 3.87
CA ASN A 161 -1.97 9.78 4.30
C ASN A 161 -3.21 10.67 4.16
N LEU A 162 -4.37 10.07 3.96
CA LEU A 162 -5.65 10.75 3.94
C LEU A 162 -6.71 9.78 4.46
N VAL A 163 -7.53 10.22 5.41
CA VAL A 163 -8.63 9.40 5.94
C VAL A 163 -9.93 9.73 5.21
N PHE A 164 -10.74 8.70 4.99
CA PHE A 164 -12.05 8.77 4.35
C PHE A 164 -13.14 8.27 5.31
N GLY A 165 -14.22 9.05 5.43
CA GLY A 165 -15.35 8.78 6.33
C GLY A 165 -16.69 9.16 5.71
N GLU A 166 -17.79 8.99 6.45
CA GLU A 166 -19.13 9.34 5.97
C GLU A 166 -19.30 10.85 5.74
N GLU A 167 -18.75 11.63 6.67
CA GLU A 167 -18.80 13.08 6.65
C GLU A 167 -17.39 13.65 6.63
N ALA A 168 -17.26 14.84 6.05
CA ALA A 168 -16.02 15.58 6.12
C ALA A 168 -15.87 16.11 7.55
N ALA A 169 -14.71 15.87 8.14
CA ALA A 169 -14.37 16.38 9.46
C ALA A 169 -13.08 17.19 9.37
N THR A 170 -13.08 18.34 10.04
CA THR A 170 -11.86 19.08 10.38
C THR A 170 -11.33 18.55 11.71
N PRO A 171 -10.01 18.51 11.92
CA PRO A 171 -9.49 18.14 13.23
C PRO A 171 -10.00 19.16 14.26
N THR A 172 -10.46 18.66 15.40
CA THR A 172 -11.04 19.44 16.52
C THR A 172 -10.03 20.43 17.12
N GLU A 173 -8.74 20.16 16.96
CA GLU A 173 -7.67 21.08 17.31
C GLU A 173 -7.02 21.67 16.05
N VAL A 174 -7.14 22.99 15.90
CA VAL A 174 -6.31 23.74 14.95
C VAL A 174 -4.88 23.69 15.48
N HIS A 175 -4.13 22.66 15.12
CA HIS A 175 -2.69 22.68 15.32
C HIS A 175 -2.12 23.76 14.41
N SER A 176 -1.92 24.96 14.96
CA SER A 176 -1.27 26.05 14.26
C SER A 176 0.07 25.53 13.76
N SER A 177 0.14 25.40 12.44
CA SER A 177 1.39 25.13 11.77
C SER A 177 2.32 26.32 12.06
N LEU A 178 3.59 26.03 12.36
CA LEU A 178 4.61 27.08 12.57
C LEU A 178 4.75 28.03 11.37
N ASP A 179 4.25 27.63 10.20
CA ASP A 179 4.29 28.37 8.94
C ASP A 179 3.02 29.20 8.67
N GLY A 180 2.01 29.19 9.56
CA GLY A 180 0.75 29.92 9.40
C GLY A 180 -0.10 29.45 8.23
N SER A 181 0.26 28.36 7.56
CA SER A 181 -0.51 27.82 6.44
C SER A 181 -1.64 26.94 6.97
N ASP A 182 -2.87 27.33 6.63
CA ASP A 182 -4.07 26.59 6.96
C ASP A 182 -4.03 25.24 6.22
N HIS A 183 -3.85 24.16 6.97
CA HIS A 183 -3.85 22.80 6.45
C HIS A 183 -5.06 22.10 7.04
N SER A 184 -6.24 22.53 6.63
CA SER A 184 -7.49 21.88 6.95
C SER A 184 -7.80 20.87 5.86
N ILE A 185 -7.60 19.58 6.16
CA ILE A 185 -8.47 18.44 5.85
C ILE A 185 -7.87 17.23 6.57
N THR A 186 -8.64 16.56 7.43
CA THR A 186 -8.24 15.28 8.03
C THR A 186 -9.24 14.17 7.79
N VAL A 187 -10.48 14.44 7.36
CA VAL A 187 -11.36 13.39 6.80
C VAL A 187 -12.03 13.90 5.53
N ARG A 188 -11.95 13.13 4.46
CA ARG A 188 -12.75 13.34 3.24
C ARG A 188 -14.01 12.49 3.28
N ALA A 189 -15.14 13.07 2.91
CA ALA A 189 -16.38 12.33 2.84
C ALA A 189 -16.38 11.38 1.63
N PHE A 190 -16.89 10.16 1.79
CA PHE A 190 -17.05 9.23 0.66
C PHE A 190 -17.93 9.81 -0.44
N ARG A 191 -18.97 10.59 -0.09
CA ARG A 191 -19.86 11.23 -1.07
C ARG A 191 -19.14 12.17 -2.05
N ASP A 192 -17.94 12.64 -1.70
CA ASP A 192 -17.12 13.51 -2.54
C ASP A 192 -16.18 12.71 -3.46
N LEU A 193 -16.19 11.37 -3.35
CA LEU A 193 -15.30 10.41 -4.00
C LEU A 193 -16.12 9.25 -4.59
N PRO A 194 -16.83 9.46 -5.71
CA PRO A 194 -17.81 8.51 -6.22
C PRO A 194 -17.23 7.12 -6.47
N HIS A 195 -16.00 7.01 -6.99
CA HIS A 195 -15.41 5.71 -7.29
C HIS A 195 -15.01 4.97 -6.01
N LEU A 196 -14.44 5.67 -5.03
CA LEU A 196 -14.15 5.09 -3.72
C LEU A 196 -15.42 4.72 -2.95
N ALA A 197 -16.48 5.54 -3.05
CA ALA A 197 -17.77 5.26 -2.44
C ALA A 197 -18.41 4.00 -3.02
N ASP A 198 -18.43 3.86 -4.35
CA ASP A 198 -18.91 2.68 -5.04
C ASP A 198 -18.11 1.44 -4.62
N PHE A 199 -16.78 1.56 -4.57
CA PHE A 199 -15.92 0.46 -4.13
C PHE A 199 -16.25 0.03 -2.70
N ARG A 200 -16.39 0.99 -1.77
CA ARG A 200 -16.77 0.72 -0.38
C ARG A 200 -18.14 0.06 -0.28
N ALA A 201 -19.12 0.55 -1.05
CA ALA A 201 -20.47 0.00 -1.08
C ALA A 201 -20.53 -1.43 -1.63
N ALA A 202 -19.60 -1.79 -2.52
CA ALA A 202 -19.48 -3.15 -3.06
C ALA A 202 -18.89 -4.15 -2.05
N LEU A 203 -18.12 -3.71 -1.05
CA LEU A 203 -17.47 -4.62 -0.09
C LEU A 203 -18.46 -5.52 0.68
N PRO A 204 -19.52 -5.00 1.34
CA PRO A 204 -20.45 -5.81 2.12
C PRO A 204 -21.61 -6.39 1.31
N ALA A 205 -21.69 -6.15 -0.01
CA ALA A 205 -22.91 -6.33 -0.79
C ALA A 205 -23.61 -7.68 -0.51
N ARG A 206 -24.85 -7.59 0.02
CA ARG A 206 -25.69 -8.72 0.42
C ARG A 206 -26.29 -9.43 -0.79
N PRO A 207 -26.66 -10.72 -0.67
CA PRO A 207 -27.47 -11.39 -1.68
C PRO A 207 -28.79 -10.65 -1.90
N GLY A 208 -29.00 -10.14 -3.10
CA GLY A 208 -30.31 -10.25 -3.74
C GLY A 208 -30.50 -11.69 -4.21
N LYS A 209 -31.74 -12.19 -4.19
CA LYS A 209 -32.10 -13.58 -4.56
C LYS A 209 -31.64 -14.04 -5.97
N PHE A 210 -31.07 -13.16 -6.79
CA PHE A 210 -30.79 -13.40 -8.20
C PHE A 210 -29.39 -13.02 -8.68
N ASP A 211 -28.51 -12.47 -7.85
CA ASP A 211 -27.19 -12.00 -8.31
C ASP A 211 -26.06 -12.95 -7.86
N ARG A 212 -25.90 -14.05 -8.61
CA ARG A 212 -24.83 -15.04 -8.39
C ARG A 212 -23.44 -14.55 -8.83
N GLU A 213 -23.33 -13.35 -9.39
CA GLU A 213 -22.14 -12.90 -10.12
C GLU A 213 -21.29 -11.86 -9.36
N ARG A 214 -21.70 -11.45 -8.17
CA ARG A 214 -20.93 -10.48 -7.35
C ARG A 214 -20.10 -11.18 -6.29
N LEU A 215 -18.79 -10.90 -6.29
CA LEU A 215 -17.87 -11.19 -5.19
C LEU A 215 -18.38 -10.51 -3.91
N ARG A 216 -18.33 -11.23 -2.78
CA ARG A 216 -18.85 -10.77 -1.49
C ARG A 216 -17.79 -10.99 -0.41
N LEU A 217 -17.40 -9.94 0.30
CA LEU A 217 -16.56 -10.08 1.49
C LEU A 217 -17.40 -10.28 2.77
N GLY A 218 -18.72 -10.06 2.68
CA GLY A 218 -19.66 -10.31 3.77
C GLY A 218 -19.80 -9.14 4.76
N GLU A 219 -20.57 -9.36 5.82
CA GLU A 219 -20.94 -8.29 6.77
C GLU A 219 -19.75 -7.68 7.51
N LYS A 220 -18.64 -8.42 7.66
CA LYS A 220 -17.40 -7.90 8.27
C LYS A 220 -16.79 -6.74 7.49
N ALA A 221 -17.12 -6.59 6.20
CA ALA A 221 -16.65 -5.49 5.38
C ALA A 221 -17.62 -4.29 5.34
N ARG A 222 -18.71 -4.32 6.13
CA ARG A 222 -19.71 -3.25 6.17
C ARG A 222 -19.21 -2.09 7.02
N GLY A 223 -19.38 -0.87 6.50
CA GLY A 223 -19.15 0.35 7.28
C GLY A 223 -17.68 0.66 7.59
N LEU A 224 -16.73 -0.06 6.97
CA LEU A 224 -15.31 0.20 7.16
C LEU A 224 -14.95 1.64 6.79
N PHE A 225 -14.05 2.24 7.57
CA PHE A 225 -13.33 3.45 7.22
C PHE A 225 -12.26 3.13 6.19
N ALA A 226 -11.78 4.14 5.47
CA ALA A 226 -10.68 3.95 4.54
C ALA A 226 -9.53 4.93 4.78
N GLU A 227 -8.31 4.45 4.58
CA GLU A 227 -7.10 5.26 4.58
C GLU A 227 -6.39 5.16 3.24
N GLY A 228 -6.24 6.30 2.59
CA GLY A 228 -5.40 6.45 1.42
C GLY A 228 -3.96 6.66 1.84
N ASN A 229 -3.05 5.91 1.22
CA ASN A 229 -1.61 6.05 1.38
C ASN A 229 -0.97 6.33 0.03
N HIS A 230 -0.26 7.45 -0.05
CA HIS A 230 0.46 7.88 -1.24
C HIS A 230 1.96 7.96 -0.94
N CYS A 231 2.76 7.24 -1.73
CA CYS A 231 4.21 7.36 -1.70
C CYS A 231 4.65 8.16 -2.93
N PRO A 232 4.87 9.49 -2.82
CA PRO A 232 5.40 10.27 -3.93
C PRO A 232 6.77 9.71 -4.28
N LEU A 233 6.98 9.46 -5.57
CA LEU A 233 8.27 9.03 -6.11
C LEU A 233 9.13 10.23 -6.50
N ASP A 234 9.11 11.26 -5.65
CA ASP A 234 10.06 12.35 -5.74
C ASP A 234 11.36 11.94 -5.04
N ASP A 235 12.35 11.53 -5.82
CA ASP A 235 13.56 12.33 -5.89
C ASP A 235 14.37 11.94 -7.14
N ARG A 236 14.23 12.71 -8.23
CA ARG A 236 15.13 12.62 -9.40
C ARG A 236 16.60 12.66 -8.98
N ARG A 237 16.94 13.29 -7.84
CA ARG A 237 18.31 13.31 -7.30
C ARG A 237 18.85 11.92 -6.94
N LEU A 238 18.00 10.96 -6.55
CA LEU A 238 18.43 9.59 -6.25
C LEU A 238 18.67 8.73 -7.51
N LEU A 239 17.97 9.05 -8.61
CA LEU A 239 18.21 8.44 -9.91
C LEU A 239 19.49 9.00 -10.55
N ASP A 240 19.68 10.31 -10.50
CA ASP A 240 20.88 10.98 -11.02
C ASP A 240 22.16 10.57 -10.25
N ALA A 241 22.08 10.39 -8.92
CA ALA A 241 23.20 9.89 -8.12
C ALA A 241 23.58 8.43 -8.42
N ARG A 242 22.62 7.60 -8.89
CA ARG A 242 22.89 6.23 -9.33
C ARG A 242 23.52 6.19 -10.72
N LEU A 243 23.06 7.04 -11.64
CA LEU A 243 23.62 7.15 -12.99
C LEU A 243 25.05 7.70 -12.96
N ASN A 244 25.33 8.73 -12.16
CA ASN A 244 26.67 9.31 -12.05
C ASN A 244 27.69 8.39 -11.36
N LYS A 245 27.26 7.42 -10.53
CA LYS A 245 28.18 6.41 -9.97
C LYS A 245 28.55 5.32 -10.96
N GLN A 246 27.72 5.03 -11.96
CA GLN A 246 28.02 4.03 -12.99
C GLN A 246 28.95 4.57 -14.09
N THR A 247 28.95 5.87 -14.34
CA THR A 247 29.81 6.49 -15.38
C THR A 247 31.19 6.92 -14.86
N GLY A 248 31.42 6.88 -13.54
CA GLY A 248 32.63 7.43 -12.91
C GLY A 248 33.84 6.49 -12.75
N SER A 249 33.78 5.19 -13.09
CA SER A 249 34.90 4.25 -12.85
C SER A 249 35.74 3.91 -14.08
N GLY A 250 35.64 4.68 -15.17
CA GLY A 250 36.18 4.32 -16.49
C GLY A 250 37.27 5.22 -17.07
N ARG A 251 37.98 6.03 -16.28
CA ARG A 251 39.20 6.71 -16.76
C ARG A 251 40.43 6.23 -15.99
N GLY A 252 40.79 4.98 -16.24
CA GLY A 252 42.16 4.52 -16.07
C GLY A 252 43.02 5.21 -17.12
N ALA A 253 44.02 5.96 -16.66
CA ALA A 253 45.04 6.54 -17.49
C ALA A 253 45.76 5.44 -18.29
N ILE A 254 45.70 5.52 -19.61
CA ILE A 254 46.67 4.86 -20.47
C ILE A 254 47.89 5.79 -20.43
N ALA A 255 48.87 5.45 -19.61
CA ALA A 255 50.20 6.03 -19.73
C ALA A 255 50.88 5.34 -20.90
N ASP A 256 50.99 6.06 -22.01
CA ASP A 256 51.78 5.68 -23.18
C ASP A 256 53.25 5.53 -22.76
N GLY A 257 53.73 4.30 -22.80
CA GLY A 257 55.15 4.00 -22.87
C GLY A 257 55.54 3.88 -24.34
N ALA A 258 56.19 4.92 -24.87
CA ALA A 258 56.91 4.82 -26.13
C ALA A 258 58.21 5.65 -26.07
N GLN A 259 59.31 4.90 -26.29
CA GLN A 259 60.71 5.28 -26.56
C GLN A 259 61.66 5.38 -25.37
#